data_AF-A0A3D2KHZ7-F1
#
_entry.id   AF-A0A3D2KHZ7-F1
#
_cell.length_a   1.000
_cell.length_b   1.000
_cell.length_c   1.000
_cell.angle_alpha   90.00
_cell.angle_beta   90.00
_cell.angle_gamma   90.00
#
_symmetry.space_group_name_H-M   'P 1'
#
loop_
_entity.id
_entity.type
_entity.pdbx_description
1 polymer ?
#
loop_
_entity_poly.entity_id
_entity_poly.type
_entity_poly.pdbx_seq_one_letter_code
_entity_poly.pdbx_strand_id
1 'polypeptide(L)'
;MSIQMSEVVPLVEATALLVIRDYWKGPKECDPEEVHARLKSLSESSMLTAGEIARVMGYSGSEAGLAEHVTPRGARLLHAVPRVPAVVADRVVERFGNLQRILAATMAELDEVEGVGEARARALKENLRRMREQALLGWSPG
;
A
#
# COMPACT_ATOMS: atom_id res chain seq x y z
N MET A 1 -15.68 16.97 -24.01
CA MET A 1 -14.85 16.80 -22.80
C MET A 1 -15.46 15.65 -22.00
N SER A 2 -15.07 14.41 -22.27
CA SER A 2 -15.66 13.22 -21.60
C SER A 2 -14.66 12.07 -21.51
N ILE A 3 -13.44 12.38 -21.05
CA ILE A 3 -12.43 11.38 -20.65
C ILE A 3 -12.24 11.33 -19.13
N GLN A 4 -12.94 12.16 -18.34
CA GLN A 4 -12.63 12.29 -16.91
C GLN A 4 -13.26 11.24 -15.99
N MET A 5 -14.15 10.38 -16.48
CA MET A 5 -14.78 9.34 -15.64
C MET A 5 -14.31 7.91 -15.97
N SER A 6 -14.04 7.58 -17.24
CA SER A 6 -13.68 6.22 -17.63
C SER A 6 -12.27 5.80 -17.20
N GLU A 7 -11.35 6.75 -17.00
CA GLU A 7 -9.97 6.47 -16.56
C GLU A 7 -9.76 6.63 -15.05
N VAL A 8 -10.61 7.41 -14.36
CA VAL A 8 -10.48 7.69 -12.92
C VAL A 8 -10.95 6.51 -12.07
N VAL A 9 -12.03 5.83 -12.48
CA VAL A 9 -12.58 4.68 -11.73
C VAL A 9 -11.57 3.52 -11.62
N PRO A 10 -10.91 3.08 -12.72
CA PRO A 10 -9.91 2.01 -12.63
C PRO A 10 -8.70 2.36 -11.75
N LEU A 11 -8.27 3.62 -11.76
CA LEU A 11 -7.14 4.08 -10.94
C LEU A 11 -7.47 4.07 -9.45
N VAL A 12 -8.70 4.46 -9.09
CA VAL A 12 -9.18 4.42 -7.70
C VAL A 12 -9.29 2.98 -7.21
N GLU A 13 -9.82 2.07 -8.03
CA GLU A 13 -9.93 0.65 -7.67
C GLU A 13 -8.57 -0.01 -7.49
N ALA A 14 -7.63 0.20 -8.41
CA ALA A 14 -6.26 -0.29 -8.28
C ALA A 14 -5.57 0.26 -7.01
N THR A 15 -5.81 1.53 -6.69
CA THR A 15 -5.28 2.14 -5.46
C THR A 15 -5.89 1.51 -4.22
N ALA A 16 -7.19 1.21 -4.22
CA ALA A 16 -7.87 0.55 -3.11
C ALA A 16 -7.28 -0.84 -2.83
N LEU A 17 -6.98 -1.63 -3.88
CA LEU A 17 -6.31 -2.93 -3.72
C LEU A 17 -4.92 -2.77 -3.08
N LEU A 18 -4.14 -1.76 -3.48
CA LEU A 18 -2.84 -1.49 -2.87
C LEU A 18 -2.96 -1.01 -1.41
N VAL A 19 -4.02 -0.26 -1.07
CA VAL A 19 -4.32 0.10 0.33
C VAL A 19 -4.59 -1.16 1.15
N ILE A 20 -5.38 -2.09 0.62
CA ILE A 20 -5.66 -3.35 1.30
C ILE A 20 -4.36 -4.11 1.55
N ARG A 21 -3.50 -4.24 0.53
CA ARG A 21 -2.18 -4.90 0.67
C ARG A 21 -1.28 -4.23 1.71
N ASP A 22 -1.35 -2.91 1.84
CA ASP A 22 -0.55 -2.16 2.82
C ASP A 22 -0.96 -2.44 4.27
N TYR A 23 -2.24 -2.70 4.53
CA TYR A 23 -2.78 -2.79 5.90
C TYR A 23 -3.42 -4.14 6.23
N TRP A 24 -3.38 -5.13 5.34
CA TRP A 24 -3.92 -6.44 5.63
C TRP A 24 -3.21 -7.14 6.80
N LYS A 25 -3.98 -7.60 7.81
CA LYS A 25 -3.48 -8.36 8.97
C LYS A 25 -3.93 -9.83 8.99
N GLY A 26 -4.83 -10.24 8.10
CA GLY A 26 -5.26 -11.63 7.99
C GLY A 26 -4.21 -12.56 7.33
N PRO A 27 -4.64 -13.78 6.92
CA PRO A 27 -3.77 -14.79 6.30
C PRO A 27 -3.03 -14.26 5.06
N LYS A 28 -1.80 -14.73 4.83
CA LYS A 28 -0.96 -14.26 3.71
C LYS A 28 -1.56 -14.62 2.35
N GLU A 29 -2.29 -15.72 2.27
CA GLU A 29 -2.87 -16.26 1.03
C GLU A 29 -4.17 -15.55 0.62
N CYS A 30 -4.64 -14.54 1.36
CA CYS A 30 -5.89 -13.85 1.04
C CYS A 30 -5.71 -12.91 -0.16
N ASP A 31 -6.62 -13.03 -1.13
CA ASP A 31 -6.66 -12.16 -2.31
C ASP A 31 -7.20 -10.77 -1.93
N PRO A 32 -6.45 -9.68 -2.18
CA PRO A 32 -6.94 -8.31 -1.98
C PRO A 32 -8.27 -8.00 -2.69
N GLU A 33 -8.56 -8.65 -3.82
CA GLU A 33 -9.83 -8.49 -4.53
C GLU A 33 -11.02 -9.04 -3.74
N GLU A 34 -10.83 -10.17 -3.06
CA GLU A 34 -11.85 -10.76 -2.18
C GLU A 34 -12.15 -9.83 -0.99
N VAL A 35 -11.10 -9.28 -0.37
CA VAL A 35 -11.25 -8.31 0.73
C VAL A 35 -11.98 -7.05 0.23
N HIS A 36 -11.62 -6.55 -0.95
CA HIS A 36 -12.27 -5.41 -1.57
C HIS A 36 -13.76 -5.68 -1.81
N ALA A 37 -14.10 -6.84 -2.37
CA ALA A 37 -15.50 -7.24 -2.63
C ALA A 37 -16.32 -7.28 -1.33
N ARG A 38 -15.75 -7.81 -0.24
CA ARG A 38 -16.39 -7.80 1.09
C ARG A 38 -16.64 -6.39 1.60
N LEU A 39 -15.66 -5.47 1.45
CA LEU A 39 -15.83 -4.07 1.84
C LEU A 39 -16.92 -3.37 1.01
N LYS A 40 -16.98 -3.62 -0.31
CA LYS A 40 -18.05 -3.10 -1.18
C LYS A 40 -19.43 -3.58 -0.74
N SER A 41 -19.58 -4.87 -0.46
CA SER A 41 -20.85 -5.45 0.01
C SER A 41 -21.34 -4.81 1.33
N LEU A 42 -20.44 -4.52 2.27
CA LEU A 42 -20.79 -3.83 3.52
C LEU A 42 -21.20 -2.37 3.30
N SER A 43 -20.59 -1.70 2.32
CA SER A 43 -20.98 -0.35 1.93
C SER A 43 -22.39 -0.32 1.34
N GLU A 44 -22.71 -1.28 0.48
CA GLU A 44 -24.03 -1.41 -0.15
C GLU A 44 -25.14 -1.73 0.85
N SER A 45 -24.84 -2.53 1.88
CA SER A 45 -25.78 -2.85 2.95
C SER A 45 -25.97 -1.73 3.98
N SER A 46 -25.27 -0.59 3.83
CA SER A 46 -25.26 0.52 4.80
C SER A 46 -24.83 0.10 6.22
N MET A 47 -24.14 -1.04 6.35
CA MET A 47 -23.61 -1.55 7.63
C MET A 47 -22.14 -1.16 7.86
N LEU A 48 -21.58 -0.33 6.99
CA LEU A 48 -20.16 0.04 7.03
C LEU A 48 -19.83 0.88 8.28
N THR A 49 -19.24 0.23 9.28
CA THR A 49 -18.69 0.88 10.47
C THR A 49 -17.17 0.65 10.56
N ALA A 50 -16.46 1.47 11.35
CA ALA A 50 -15.02 1.29 11.56
C ALA A 50 -14.67 -0.12 12.10
N GLY A 51 -15.49 -0.65 13.01
CA GLY A 51 -15.31 -2.00 13.56
C GLY A 51 -15.54 -3.11 12.53
N GLU A 52 -16.48 -2.92 11.60
CA GLU A 52 -16.73 -3.85 10.49
C GLU A 52 -15.58 -3.87 9.49
N ILE A 53 -15.08 -2.69 9.11
CA ILE A 53 -13.90 -2.55 8.25
C ILE A 53 -12.69 -3.24 8.91
N ALA A 54 -12.46 -2.98 10.19
CA ALA A 54 -11.36 -3.59 10.94
C ALA A 54 -11.44 -5.13 10.90
N ARG A 55 -12.61 -5.71 11.15
CA ARG A 55 -12.83 -7.17 11.07
C ARG A 55 -12.54 -7.72 9.68
N VAL A 56 -13.06 -7.06 8.64
CA VAL A 56 -12.81 -7.49 7.25
C VAL A 56 -11.31 -7.46 6.97
N MET A 57 -10.59 -6.44 7.41
CA MET A 57 -9.14 -6.26 7.24
C MET A 57 -8.25 -7.18 8.12
N GLY A 58 -8.86 -8.05 8.93
CA GLY A 58 -8.15 -9.00 9.80
C GLY A 58 -7.77 -8.46 11.19
N TYR A 59 -8.38 -7.35 11.62
CA TYR A 59 -8.17 -6.74 12.94
C TYR A 59 -9.35 -7.03 13.88
N SER A 60 -9.16 -6.72 15.18
CA SER A 60 -10.26 -6.69 16.14
C SER A 60 -11.18 -5.50 15.84
N GLY A 61 -12.49 -5.73 15.79
CA GLY A 61 -13.50 -4.66 15.70
C GLY A 61 -13.82 -3.98 17.03
N SER A 62 -13.04 -4.23 18.08
CA SER A 62 -13.17 -3.55 19.38
C SER A 62 -12.49 -2.18 19.38
N GLU A 63 -12.83 -1.32 20.35
CA GLU A 63 -12.17 -0.01 20.53
C GLU A 63 -10.64 -0.13 20.62
N ALA A 64 -10.15 -1.14 21.36
CA ALA A 64 -8.72 -1.42 21.46
C ALA A 64 -8.09 -1.78 20.10
N GLY A 65 -8.81 -2.50 19.24
CA GLY A 65 -8.36 -2.81 17.88
C GLY A 65 -8.33 -1.57 16.97
N LEU A 66 -9.32 -0.67 17.12
CA LEU A 66 -9.37 0.59 16.38
C LEU A 66 -8.29 1.58 16.83
N ALA A 67 -7.81 1.48 18.07
CA ALA A 67 -6.71 2.28 18.60
C ALA A 67 -5.32 1.69 18.27
N GLU A 68 -5.24 0.52 17.63
CA GLU A 68 -3.97 -0.11 17.28
C GLU A 68 -3.19 0.74 16.25
N HIS A 69 -1.93 1.04 16.56
CA HIS A 69 -1.03 1.69 15.60
C HIS A 69 -0.60 0.69 14.52
N VAL A 70 -0.93 0.99 13.26
CA VAL A 70 -0.55 0.19 12.10
C VAL A 70 0.44 0.93 11.22
N THR A 71 1.37 0.20 10.62
CA THR A 71 2.32 0.73 9.65
C THR A 71 2.09 0.09 8.28
N PRO A 72 2.12 0.87 7.18
CA PRO A 72 1.90 0.31 5.86
C PRO A 72 3.05 -0.64 5.47
N ARG A 73 2.72 -1.69 4.73
CA ARG A 73 3.73 -2.62 4.18
C ARG A 73 4.64 -1.99 3.12
N GLY A 74 4.14 -0.99 2.40
CA GLY A 74 4.86 -0.22 1.37
C GLY A 74 4.43 -0.50 -0.08
N ALA A 75 3.42 -1.36 -0.30
CA ALA A 75 2.95 -1.78 -1.61
C ALA A 75 2.51 -0.60 -2.48
N ARG A 76 1.71 0.32 -1.93
CA ARG A 76 1.20 1.46 -2.69
C ARG A 76 2.31 2.38 -3.21
N LEU A 77 3.30 2.67 -2.37
CA LEU A 77 4.41 3.55 -2.76
C LEU A 77 5.37 2.87 -3.73
N LEU A 78 5.65 1.58 -3.54
CA LEU A 78 6.56 0.83 -4.42
C LEU A 78 5.97 0.62 -5.82
N HIS A 79 4.67 0.36 -5.93
CA HIS A 79 3.98 0.23 -7.22
C HIS A 79 3.86 1.56 -7.98
N ALA A 80 3.94 2.69 -7.28
CA ALA A 80 3.96 4.01 -7.90
C ALA A 80 5.32 4.39 -8.50
N VAL A 81 6.38 3.58 -8.28
CA VAL A 81 7.73 3.89 -8.76
C VAL A 81 7.82 3.61 -10.27
N PRO A 82 8.11 4.64 -11.11
CA PRO A 82 8.19 4.44 -12.55
C PRO A 82 9.29 3.45 -12.93
N ARG A 83 9.01 2.59 -13.91
CA ARG A 83 9.96 1.60 -14.48
C ARG A 83 10.37 0.47 -13.52
N VAL A 84 9.68 0.33 -12.38
CA VAL A 84 9.79 -0.84 -11.51
C VAL A 84 8.58 -1.75 -11.78
N PRO A 85 8.79 -2.99 -12.25
CA PRO A 85 7.69 -3.93 -12.44
C PRO A 85 6.98 -4.27 -11.13
N ALA A 86 5.66 -4.47 -11.17
CA ALA A 86 4.84 -4.83 -10.01
C ALA A 86 5.38 -6.05 -9.24
N VAL A 87 5.84 -7.09 -9.95
CA VAL A 87 6.45 -8.29 -9.34
C VAL A 87 7.70 -7.95 -8.53
N VAL A 88 8.49 -6.99 -8.98
CA VAL A 88 9.70 -6.55 -8.26
C VAL A 88 9.30 -5.74 -7.02
N ALA A 89 8.31 -4.84 -7.14
CA ALA A 89 7.77 -4.11 -6.00
C ALA A 89 7.24 -5.07 -4.92
N ASP A 90 6.53 -6.13 -5.32
CA ASP A 90 5.99 -7.15 -4.42
C ASP A 90 7.09 -7.89 -3.66
N ARG A 91 8.15 -8.31 -4.35
CA ARG A 91 9.32 -8.95 -3.72
C ARG A 91 10.00 -8.04 -2.70
N VAL A 92 10.08 -6.74 -2.97
CA VAL A 92 10.62 -5.76 -2.01
C VAL A 92 9.71 -5.66 -0.78
N VAL A 93 8.38 -5.57 -0.97
CA VAL A 93 7.43 -5.58 0.15
C VAL A 93 7.60 -6.83 1.00
N GLU A 94 7.70 -8.01 0.37
CA GLU A 94 7.88 -9.28 1.07
C GLU A 94 9.20 -9.37 1.81
N ARG A 95 10.30 -8.87 1.22
CA ARG A 95 11.64 -8.90 1.81
C ARG A 95 11.74 -8.07 3.10
N PHE A 96 11.20 -6.85 3.08
CA PHE A 96 11.38 -5.88 4.15
C PHE A 96 10.20 -5.83 5.12
N GLY A 97 9.00 -6.23 4.69
CA GLY A 97 7.81 -6.42 5.51
C GLY A 97 7.07 -5.14 5.93
N ASN A 98 7.75 -3.99 6.03
CA ASN A 98 7.10 -2.71 6.25
C ASN A 98 7.83 -1.53 5.61
N LEU A 99 7.10 -0.43 5.40
CA LEU A 99 7.59 0.76 4.74
C LEU A 99 8.81 1.37 5.44
N GLN A 100 8.85 1.37 6.78
CA GLN A 100 9.97 1.96 7.52
C GLN A 100 11.28 1.21 7.24
N ARG A 101 11.23 -0.13 7.17
CA ARG A 101 12.37 -0.97 6.83
C ARG A 101 12.79 -0.78 5.37
N ILE A 102 11.83 -0.63 4.45
CA ILE A 102 12.12 -0.30 3.04
C ILE A 102 12.84 1.05 2.92
N LEU A 103 12.38 2.07 3.63
CA LEU A 103 12.99 3.40 3.60
C LEU A 103 14.42 3.38 4.16
N ALA A 104 14.65 2.60 5.22
CA ALA A 104 15.96 2.40 5.84
C ALA A 104 16.92 1.53 5.02
N ALA A 105 16.41 0.66 4.14
CA ALA A 105 17.20 -0.28 3.36
C ALA A 105 18.32 0.40 2.56
N THR A 106 19.50 -0.17 2.59
CA THR A 106 20.65 0.26 1.80
C THR A 106 20.50 -0.12 0.33
N MET A 107 21.32 0.49 -0.53
CA MET A 107 21.38 0.12 -1.95
C MET A 107 21.75 -1.35 -2.16
N ALA A 108 22.65 -1.89 -1.33
CA ALA A 108 23.09 -3.28 -1.41
C ALA A 108 21.95 -4.24 -1.03
N GLU A 109 21.23 -3.98 0.08
CA GLU A 109 20.10 -4.82 0.49
C GLU A 109 18.95 -4.82 -0.52
N LEU A 110 18.73 -3.71 -1.23
CA LEU A 110 17.75 -3.66 -2.31
C LEU A 110 18.22 -4.44 -3.55
N ASP A 111 19.51 -4.39 -3.87
CA ASP A 111 20.11 -5.12 -5.00
C ASP A 111 20.04 -6.64 -4.82
N GLU A 112 20.11 -7.13 -3.57
CA GLU A 112 19.92 -8.54 -3.22
C GLU A 112 18.51 -9.09 -3.54
N VAL A 113 17.52 -8.22 -3.73
CA VAL A 113 16.16 -8.65 -4.07
C VAL A 113 16.11 -9.03 -5.55
N GLU A 114 15.68 -10.26 -5.83
CA GLU A 114 15.62 -10.83 -7.18
C GLU A 114 14.87 -9.90 -8.15
N GLY A 115 15.55 -9.46 -9.20
CA GLY A 115 14.98 -8.61 -10.25
C GLY A 115 15.02 -7.11 -9.96
N VAL A 116 15.53 -6.66 -8.81
CA VAL A 116 15.79 -5.23 -8.58
C VAL A 116 17.00 -4.81 -9.41
N GLY A 117 18.21 -5.24 -9.05
CA GLY A 117 19.43 -4.76 -9.69
C GLY A 117 19.72 -3.28 -9.37
N GLU A 118 20.98 -2.86 -9.53
CA GLU A 118 21.47 -1.54 -9.13
C GLU A 118 20.62 -0.38 -9.69
N ALA A 119 20.19 -0.47 -10.96
CA ALA A 119 19.39 0.55 -11.62
C ALA A 119 18.01 0.74 -10.98
N ARG A 120 17.30 -0.35 -10.62
CA ARG A 120 15.99 -0.25 -9.97
C ARG A 120 16.12 0.09 -8.50
N ALA A 121 17.16 -0.38 -7.81
CA ALA A 121 17.45 0.02 -6.43
C ALA A 121 17.62 1.54 -6.33
N ARG A 122 18.36 2.15 -7.28
CA ARG A 122 18.49 3.62 -7.38
C ARG A 122 17.15 4.29 -7.63
N ALA A 123 16.36 3.77 -8.57
CA ALA A 123 15.04 4.31 -8.89
C ALA A 123 14.10 4.27 -7.69
N LEU A 124 14.07 3.16 -6.94
CA LEU A 124 13.29 3.00 -5.71
C LEU A 124 13.69 4.04 -4.66
N LYS A 125 14.98 4.14 -4.31
CA LYS A 125 15.46 5.07 -3.28
C LYS A 125 15.17 6.52 -3.65
N GLU A 126 15.42 6.91 -4.90
CA GLU A 126 15.21 8.30 -5.34
C GLU A 126 13.72 8.67 -5.37
N ASN A 127 12.84 7.79 -5.85
CA ASN A 127 11.40 8.06 -5.84
C ASN A 127 10.85 8.15 -4.41
N LEU A 128 11.23 7.21 -3.53
CA LEU A 128 10.80 7.24 -2.13
C LEU A 128 11.32 8.49 -1.39
N ARG A 129 12.57 8.91 -1.68
CA ARG A 129 13.13 10.16 -1.16
C ARG A 129 12.30 11.37 -1.59
N ARG A 130 12.00 11.49 -2.89
CA ARG A 130 11.18 12.58 -3.44
C ARG A 130 9.77 12.62 -2.85
N MET A 131 9.11 11.48 -2.74
CA MET A 131 7.78 11.38 -2.14
C MET A 131 7.79 11.88 -0.69
N ARG A 132 8.81 11.52 0.09
CA ARG A 132 8.98 12.00 1.47
C ARG A 132 9.20 13.51 1.52
N GLU A 133 10.02 14.05 0.63
CA GLU A 133 10.26 15.50 0.55
C GLU A 133 9.00 16.27 0.18
N GLN A 134 8.21 15.76 -0.77
CA GLN A 134 6.92 16.34 -1.13
C GLN A 134 5.92 16.30 0.02
N ALA A 135 5.87 15.20 0.78
CA ALA A 135 5.01 15.10 1.96
C ALA A 135 5.39 16.12 3.05
N LEU A 136 6.69 16.38 3.23
CA LEU A 136 7.17 17.39 4.17
C LEU A 136 6.90 18.82 3.68
N LEU A 137 7.01 19.08 2.39
CA LEU A 137 6.75 20.41 1.81
C LEU A 137 5.26 20.73 1.70
N GLY A 138 4.41 19.72 1.48
CA GLY A 138 2.95 19.87 1.45
C GLY A 138 2.32 19.99 2.84
N TRP A 139 3.07 19.67 3.90
CA TRP A 139 2.64 19.84 5.28
C TRP A 139 3.05 21.22 5.79
N SER A 140 2.15 22.20 5.67
CA SER A 140 2.24 23.44 6.44
C SER A 140 1.45 23.24 7.74
N PRO A 141 2.09 23.25 8.92
CA PRO A 141 1.35 23.39 10.17
C PRO A 141 0.75 24.80 10.18
N GLY A 142 -0.58 24.87 10.05
CA GLY A 142 -1.37 26.07 10.35
C GLY A 142 -1.79 26.06 11.81
#